data_AF-A0A961EBV7-F1
#
_entry.id   AF-A0A961EBV7-F1
#
_cell.length_a   1.000
_cell.length_b   1.000
_cell.length_c   1.000
_cell.angle_alpha   90.00
_cell.angle_beta   90.00
_cell.angle_gamma   90.00
#
_symmetry.space_group_name_H-M   'P 1'
#
loop_
_entity.id
_entity.type
_entity.pdbx_description
1 polymer ?
#
loop_
_entity_poly.entity_id
_entity_poly.type
_entity_poly.pdbx_seq_one_letter_code
_entity_poly.pdbx_strand_id
1 'polypeptide(L)' 'MSNLQIRNLPDDLHAQLSERAGRLGVSMSEYVTRLLRDDLSRPMFDDWAASITYDTPLRHIDTLSALDAVRDEYDPPR' A
#
# COMPACT_ATOMS: atom_id res chain seq x y z
N MET A 1 4.14 -14.25 23.76
CA MET A 1 3.58 -14.47 22.42
C MET A 1 2.07 -14.43 22.54
N SER A 2 1.40 -13.56 21.79
CA SER A 2 -0.06 -13.52 21.75
C SER A 2 -0.57 -14.43 20.63
N ASN A 3 -1.59 -15.22 20.91
CA ASN A 3 -2.27 -16.04 19.91
C ASN A 3 -3.53 -15.30 19.43
N LEU A 4 -3.67 -15.13 18.12
CA LEU A 4 -4.87 -14.57 17.50
C LEU A 4 -5.74 -15.73 17.00
N GLN A 5 -6.93 -15.89 17.58
CA GLN A 5 -7.94 -16.84 17.12
C GLN A 5 -9.05 -16.09 16.39
N ILE A 6 -9.23 -16.39 15.11
CA ILE A 6 -10.34 -15.87 14.31
C ILE A 6 -11.50 -16.86 14.41
N ARG A 7 -12.65 -16.39 14.93
CA ARG A 7 -13.88 -17.19 15.03
C ARG A 7 -14.82 -16.83 13.88
N ASN A 8 -15.60 -17.80 13.42
CA ASN A 8 -16.56 -17.64 12.32
C ASN A 8 -15.89 -17.17 11.01
N LEU A 9 -14.72 -17.72 10.69
CA LEU A 9 -14.10 -17.50 9.38
C LEU A 9 -14.95 -18.24 8.33
N PRO A 10 -15.42 -17.55 7.27
CA PRO A 10 -16.13 -18.21 6.18
C PRO A 10 -15.28 -19.35 5.58
N ASP A 11 -15.89 -20.50 5.32
CA ASP A 11 -15.19 -21.71 4.86
C ASP A 11 -14.50 -21.49 3.50
N ASP A 12 -15.11 -20.67 2.63
CA ASP A 12 -14.56 -20.27 1.34
C ASP A 12 -13.29 -19.42 1.51
N LEU A 13 -13.28 -18.51 2.49
CA LEU A 13 -12.11 -17.69 2.80
C LEU A 13 -10.99 -18.56 3.38
N HIS A 14 -11.32 -19.50 4.28
CA HIS A 14 -10.36 -20.46 4.79
C HIS A 14 -9.71 -21.29 3.67
N ALA A 15 -10.52 -21.81 2.74
CA ALA A 15 -10.04 -22.60 1.61
C ALA A 15 -9.06 -21.79 0.73
N GLN A 16 -9.42 -20.56 0.39
CA GLN A 16 -8.56 -19.67 -0.42
C GLN A 16 -7.25 -19.31 0.28
N LEU A 17 -7.28 -19.06 1.60
CA LEU A 17 -6.06 -18.80 2.38
C LEU A 17 -5.16 -20.03 2.43
N SER A 18 -5.75 -21.22 2.65
CA SER A 18 -5.02 -22.48 2.67
C SER A 18 -4.36 -22.80 1.32
N GLU A 19 -5.08 -22.62 0.22
CA GLU A 19 -4.55 -22.82 -1.13
C GLU A 19 -3.33 -21.91 -1.39
N ARG A 20 -3.45 -20.61 -1.07
CA ARG A 20 -2.34 -19.65 -1.25
C ARG A 20 -1.15 -19.98 -0.35
N ALA A 21 -1.39 -20.37 0.90
CA ALA A 21 -0.33 -20.79 1.81
C ALA A 21 0.40 -22.03 1.27
N GLY A 22 -0.35 -23.02 0.77
CA GLY A 22 0.20 -24.23 0.12
C GLY A 22 1.04 -23.91 -1.11
N ARG A 23 0.57 -22.99 -1.98
CA ARG A 23 1.32 -22.52 -3.16
C ARG A 23 2.65 -21.84 -2.79
N LEU A 24 2.70 -21.18 -1.64
CA LEU A 24 3.89 -20.49 -1.15
C LEU A 24 4.79 -21.39 -0.27
N GLY A 25 4.38 -22.64 -0.02
CA GLY A 25 5.13 -23.58 0.82
C GLY A 25 5.20 -23.16 2.30
N VAL A 26 4.25 -22.36 2.78
CA VAL A 26 4.20 -21.85 4.16
C VAL A 26 2.97 -22.38 4.89
N SER A 27 3.00 -22.39 6.22
CA SER A 27 1.81 -22.69 7.01
C SER A 27 0.77 -21.56 6.85
N MET A 28 -0.51 -21.88 7.05
CA MET A 28 -1.57 -20.88 6.97
C MET A 28 -1.38 -19.77 8.01
N SER A 29 -0.96 -20.10 9.23
CA SER A 29 -0.66 -19.12 10.27
C SER A 29 0.49 -18.19 9.89
N GLU A 30 1.54 -18.71 9.26
CA GLU A 30 2.64 -17.90 8.74
C GLU A 30 2.17 -16.98 7.62
N TYR A 31 1.38 -17.51 6.67
CA TYR A 31 0.81 -16.73 5.57
C TYR A 31 -0.06 -15.57 6.06
N VAL A 32 -0.96 -15.83 7.01
CA VAL A 32 -1.82 -14.78 7.61
C VAL A 32 -0.99 -13.77 8.38
N THR A 33 0.04 -14.20 9.11
CA THR A 33 0.92 -13.29 9.84
C THR A 33 1.69 -12.37 8.90
N ARG A 34 2.16 -12.87 7.76
CA ARG A 34 2.80 -12.06 6.72
C ARG A 34 1.84 -11.03 6.14
N LEU A 35 0.62 -11.44 5.81
CA LEU A 35 -0.43 -10.53 5.32
C LEU A 35 -0.68 -9.39 6.32
N LEU A 36 -0.83 -9.70 7.60
CA LEU A 36 -1.04 -8.69 8.64
C LEU A 36 0.15 -7.76 8.80
N ARG A 37 1.38 -8.27 8.69
CA ARG A 37 2.59 -7.43 8.73
C ARG A 37 2.69 -6.50 7.52
N ASP A 38 2.39 -7.01 6.33
CA ASP A 38 2.41 -6.21 5.11
C ASP A 38 1.32 -5.14 5.14
N ASP A 39 0.14 -5.46 5.65
CA ASP A 39 -0.96 -4.50 5.87
C ASP A 39 -0.53 -3.39 6.85
N LEU A 40 -0.01 -3.77 8.02
CA LEU A 40 0.46 -2.83 9.05
C LEU A 40 1.74 -2.08 8.68
N SER A 41 2.47 -2.53 7.66
CA SER A 41 3.67 -1.82 7.16
C SER A 41 3.30 -0.49 6.49
N ARG A 42 2.04 -0.32 6.10
CA ARG A 42 1.51 0.90 5.48
C ARG A 42 0.73 1.67 6.54
N PRO A 43 0.96 2.99 6.68
CA PRO A 43 0.11 3.79 7.55
C PRO A 43 -1.32 3.75 7.01
N MET A 44 -2.31 3.70 7.92
CA MET A 44 -3.69 3.94 7.51
C MET A 44 -3.78 5.32 6.87
N PHE A 45 -4.60 5.45 5.83
CA PHE A 45 -4.73 6.71 5.09
C PHE A 45 -5.11 7.86 6.02
N ASP A 46 -6.01 7.63 6.97
CA ASP A 46 -6.44 8.65 7.93
C ASP A 46 -5.31 9.11 8.85
N ASP A 47 -4.48 8.18 9.34
CA ASP A 47 -3.29 8.49 10.15
C ASP A 47 -2.24 9.25 9.32
N TRP A 48 -2.04 8.83 8.06
CA TRP A 48 -1.15 9.53 7.14
C TRP A 48 -1.67 10.93 6.82
N ALA A 49 -2.96 11.09 6.52
CA ALA A 49 -3.59 12.37 6.23
C ALA A 49 -3.53 13.32 7.43
N ALA A 50 -3.69 12.81 8.66
CA ALA A 50 -3.48 13.56 9.88
C ALA A 50 -1.99 13.92 10.12
N SER A 51 -1.06 13.03 9.74
CA SER A 51 0.39 13.27 9.82
C SER A 51 0.87 14.31 8.80
N ILE A 52 0.13 14.52 7.71
CA ILE A 52 0.26 15.71 6.86
C ILE A 52 -0.36 16.88 7.60
N THR A 53 0.30 17.27 8.68
CA THR A 53 0.10 18.60 9.25
C THR A 53 0.71 19.60 8.27
N TYR A 54 0.01 20.70 7.99
CA TYR A 54 0.43 21.80 7.10
C TYR A 54 1.79 22.47 7.48
N ASP A 55 2.49 21.94 8.48
CA ASP A 55 3.70 22.51 9.07
C ASP A 55 4.97 22.18 8.27
N THR A 56 4.90 21.22 7.32
CA THR A 56 5.96 21.10 6.31
C THR A 56 5.61 22.00 5.14
N PRO A 57 6.37 23.09 4.87
CA PRO A 57 6.13 23.91 3.70
C PRO A 57 6.25 23.02 2.47
N LEU A 58 5.14 22.84 1.76
CA LEU A 58 5.12 22.14 0.49
C LEU A 58 6.22 22.74 -0.37
N ARG A 59 7.06 21.88 -0.97
CA ARG A 59 8.08 22.37 -1.91
C ARG A 59 7.35 23.17 -2.99
N HIS A 60 7.67 24.45 -3.07
CA HIS A 60 7.14 25.31 -4.11
C HIS A 60 7.76 24.87 -5.44
N ILE A 61 6.95 24.23 -6.27
CA ILE A 61 7.33 23.83 -7.62
C ILE A 61 6.64 24.82 -8.56
N ASP A 62 7.43 25.57 -9.31
CA ASP A 62 6.91 26.39 -10.40
C ASP A 62 6.52 25.48 -11.56
N THR A 63 5.25 25.11 -11.58
CA THR A 63 4.68 24.21 -12.59
C THR A 63 4.67 24.83 -13.98
N LEU A 64 4.60 26.15 -14.09
CA LEU A 64 4.62 26.84 -15.38
C LEU A 64 6.01 26.77 -15.98
N SER A 65 7.05 27.10 -15.20
CA SER A 65 8.44 26.98 -15.65
C SER A 65 8.81 25.54 -16.05
N ALA A 66 8.36 24.56 -15.27
CA ALA A 66 8.59 23.14 -15.59
C ALA A 66 7.86 22.70 -16.89
N LEU A 67 6.65 23.21 -17.12
CA LEU A 67 5.89 22.89 -18.32
C LEU A 67 6.47 23.56 -19.57
N ASP A 68 6.94 24.80 -19.44
CA ASP A 68 7.59 25.54 -20.52
C ASP A 68 8.90 24.87 -20.94
N ALA A 69 9.71 24.37 -19.99
CA ALA A 69 10.94 23.64 -20.29
C ALA A 69 10.71 22.36 -21.13
N VAL A 70 9.59 21.64 -20.89
CA VAL A 70 9.22 20.45 -21.68
C VAL A 70 8.61 20.85 -23.03
N ARG A 71 7.90 21.98 -23.08
CA ARG A 71 7.28 22.49 -24.30
C ARG A 71 8.32 22.93 -25.33
N ASP A 72 9.44 23.51 -24.90
CA ASP A 72 10.53 23.92 -25.81
C ASP A 72 11.24 22.72 -26.48
N GLU A 73 11.21 21.54 -25.85
CA GLU A 73 11.78 20.31 -26.40
C GLU A 73 10.83 19.58 -27.37
N TYR A 74 9.53 19.92 -27.33
CA TYR A 74 8.50 19.28 -28.13
C TYR A 74 8.17 20.11 -29.38
N ASP A 75 8.69 19.70 -30.54
CA ASP A 75 8.26 20.19 -31.86
C ASP A 75 7.12 19.30 -32.41
N PRO A 76 5.84 19.71 -32.27
CA PRO A 76 4.74 18.91 -32.79
C PRO A 76 4.82 18.83 -34.32
N PRO A 77 4.79 17.63 -34.93
CA PRO A 77 4.77 17.51 -36.38
C PRO A 77 3.51 18.18 -36.94
N ARG A 78 3.72 19.06 -37.93
CA ARG A 78 2.68 19.79 -38.67
C ARG A 78 1.94 18.90 -39.66
#